data_AF-A0A6A4XRZ6-F1
#
_entry.id   AF-A0A6A4XRZ6-F1
#
_cell.length_a   1.000
_cell.length_b   1.000
_cell.length_c   1.000
_cell.angle_alpha   90.00
_cell.angle_beta   90.00
_cell.angle_gamma   90.00
#
_symmetry.space_group_name_H-M   'P 1'
#
loop_
_entity.id
_entity.type
_entity.pdbx_description
1 polymer ?
#
loop_
_entity_poly.entity_id
_entity_poly.type
_entity_poly.pdbx_seq_one_letter_code
_entity_poly.pdbx_strand_id
1 'polypeptide(L)'
;MLVLQYVAQGEIPRVHLLSSILHEALDFLHLYLTASTLGIRLVEQPFHRQVELKAKFIAILGHPVPNACYIVAPEHRLSLEMKFQEWAYENNPLAPTLQQYLVAQRFVDIFDECDALLHHRYQLVYAMGSPTALDNCEIRAATAQVLLALLNSCLPRSALGRWLSLHGLSDTKQCGGA
;
A
#
# COMPACT_ATOMS: atom_id res chain seq x y z
N MET A 1 -26.68 -11.44 3.39
CA MET A 1 -25.41 -10.68 3.30
C MET A 1 -25.00 -10.25 4.70
N LEU A 2 -23.81 -10.61 5.17
CA LEU A 2 -23.35 -10.32 6.54
C LEU A 2 -23.38 -8.81 6.87
N VAL A 3 -23.02 -7.97 5.91
CA VAL A 3 -23.08 -6.50 6.05
C VAL A 3 -24.47 -6.02 6.45
N LEU A 4 -25.54 -6.51 5.80
CA LEU A 4 -26.92 -6.14 6.12
C LEU A 4 -27.31 -6.56 7.54
N GLN A 5 -26.85 -7.73 7.97
CA GLN A 5 -27.15 -8.25 9.31
C GLN A 5 -26.48 -7.41 10.40
N TYR A 6 -25.20 -7.06 10.24
CA TYR A 6 -24.49 -6.23 11.22
C TYR A 6 -25.05 -4.80 11.28
N VAL A 7 -25.39 -4.20 10.13
CA VAL A 7 -26.04 -2.89 10.13
C VAL A 7 -27.42 -2.95 10.78
N ALA A 8 -28.20 -4.01 10.56
CA ALA A 8 -29.49 -4.18 11.23
C ALA A 8 -29.36 -4.33 12.76
N GLN A 9 -28.22 -4.82 13.25
CA GLN A 9 -27.89 -4.90 14.67
C GLN A 9 -27.33 -3.58 15.26
N GLY A 10 -27.14 -2.56 14.43
CA GLY A 10 -26.56 -1.27 14.83
C GLY A 10 -25.03 -1.27 14.92
N GLU A 11 -24.37 -2.34 14.45
CA GLU A 11 -22.92 -2.40 14.35
C GLU A 11 -22.44 -1.78 13.03
N ILE A 12 -21.17 -1.34 13.00
CA ILE A 12 -20.59 -0.68 11.83
C ILE A 12 -19.64 -1.67 11.12
N PRO A 13 -20.06 -2.31 10.02
CA PRO A 13 -19.21 -3.25 9.32
C PRO A 13 -18.11 -2.53 8.54
N ARG A 14 -16.91 -3.12 8.55
CA ARG A 14 -15.82 -2.75 7.66
C ARG A 14 -15.37 -3.97 6.87
N VAL A 15 -15.47 -3.88 5.56
CA VAL A 15 -15.08 -4.96 4.65
C VAL A 15 -13.66 -4.72 4.15
N HIS A 16 -12.83 -5.75 4.30
CA HIS A 16 -11.46 -5.79 3.82
C HIS A 16 -11.43 -6.52 2.50
N LEU A 17 -11.01 -5.82 1.46
CA LEU A 17 -10.95 -6.33 0.09
C LEU A 17 -9.55 -6.11 -0.47
N LEU A 18 -9.08 -7.03 -1.32
CA LEU A 18 -7.83 -6.82 -2.04
C LEU A 18 -7.95 -5.64 -3.00
N SER A 19 -6.89 -4.83 -3.10
CA SER A 19 -6.86 -3.67 -3.99
C SER A 19 -7.12 -4.03 -5.45
N SER A 20 -6.81 -5.26 -5.87
CA SER A 20 -7.07 -5.77 -7.22
C SER A 20 -8.56 -5.92 -7.55
N ILE A 21 -9.40 -6.21 -6.56
CA ILE A 21 -10.85 -6.42 -6.73
C ILE A 21 -11.69 -5.28 -6.14
N LEU A 22 -11.04 -4.31 -5.49
CA LEU A 22 -11.69 -3.25 -4.72
C LEU A 22 -12.73 -2.48 -5.54
N HIS A 23 -12.41 -2.12 -6.78
CA HIS A 23 -13.29 -1.32 -7.63
C HIS A 23 -14.52 -2.11 -8.08
N GLU A 24 -14.32 -3.35 -8.54
CA GLU A 24 -15.41 -4.24 -8.95
C GLU A 24 -16.34 -4.59 -7.78
N ALA A 25 -15.75 -4.89 -6.63
CA ALA A 25 -16.50 -5.17 -5.41
C ALA A 25 -17.26 -3.93 -4.91
N LEU A 26 -16.70 -2.72 -5.05
CA LEU A 26 -17.39 -1.47 -4.73
C LEU A 26 -18.63 -1.28 -5.60
N ASP A 27 -18.52 -1.47 -6.91
CA ASP A 27 -19.65 -1.34 -7.84
C ASP A 27 -20.74 -2.37 -7.55
N PHE A 28 -20.34 -3.62 -7.29
CA PHE A 28 -21.25 -4.68 -6.87
C PHE A 28 -21.96 -4.30 -5.57
N LEU A 29 -21.21 -3.98 -4.52
CA LEU A 29 -21.77 -3.61 -3.22
C LEU A 29 -22.65 -2.37 -3.31
N HIS A 30 -22.30 -1.40 -4.17
CA HIS A 30 -23.10 -0.21 -4.40
C HIS A 30 -24.48 -0.59 -4.92
N LEU A 31 -24.57 -1.46 -5.91
CA LEU A 31 -25.83 -1.90 -6.49
C LEU A 31 -26.73 -2.60 -5.46
N TYR A 32 -26.18 -3.44 -4.59
CA TYR A 32 -26.97 -4.24 -3.65
C TYR A 32 -27.22 -3.59 -2.30
N LEU A 33 -26.27 -2.82 -1.77
CA LEU A 33 -26.37 -2.24 -0.42
C LEU A 33 -27.05 -0.87 -0.41
N THR A 34 -26.81 -0.04 -1.42
CA THR A 34 -27.43 1.30 -1.47
C THR A 34 -28.90 1.24 -1.85
N ALA A 35 -29.27 0.31 -2.75
CA ALA A 35 -30.65 0.05 -3.14
C ALA A 35 -31.43 -0.82 -2.13
N SER A 36 -30.78 -1.27 -1.05
CA SER A 36 -31.42 -2.06 0.01
C SER A 36 -32.38 -1.20 0.84
N THR A 37 -33.33 -1.85 1.53
CA THR A 37 -34.27 -1.19 2.45
C THR A 37 -33.57 -0.45 3.59
N LEU A 38 -32.33 -0.85 3.93
CA LEU A 38 -31.52 -0.20 4.96
C LEU A 38 -30.77 1.04 4.46
N GLY A 39 -30.74 1.29 3.14
CA GLY A 39 -30.11 2.48 2.54
C GLY A 39 -28.65 2.67 2.97
N ILE A 40 -27.85 1.60 2.91
CA ILE A 40 -26.50 1.59 3.47
C ILE A 40 -25.56 2.43 2.61
N ARG A 41 -24.86 3.37 3.25
CA ARG A 41 -23.86 4.21 2.59
C ARG A 41 -22.53 3.47 2.53
N LEU A 42 -21.90 3.48 1.36
CA LEU A 42 -20.55 2.93 1.22
C LEU A 42 -19.52 4.05 1.43
N VAL A 43 -18.54 3.79 2.27
CA VAL A 43 -17.47 4.74 2.58
C VAL A 43 -16.13 4.03 2.39
N GLU A 44 -15.39 4.43 1.36
CA GLU A 44 -14.02 3.97 1.17
C GLU A 44 -13.08 4.71 2.13
N GLN A 45 -12.11 3.99 2.71
CA GLN A 45 -11.03 4.63 3.49
C GLN A 45 -9.66 4.33 2.86
N PRO A 46 -9.33 4.98 1.73
CA PRO A 46 -7.99 4.89 1.17
C PRO A 46 -7.01 5.68 2.04
N PHE A 47 -5.87 5.08 2.34
CA PHE A 47 -4.81 5.75 3.09
C PHE A 47 -3.43 5.29 2.63
N HIS A 48 -2.52 6.24 2.47
CA HIS A 48 -1.14 5.98 2.13
C HIS A 48 -0.21 6.74 3.09
N ARG A 49 0.85 6.09 3.58
CA ARG A 49 1.75 6.65 4.61
C ARG A 49 2.39 7.99 4.21
N GLN A 50 2.65 8.20 2.92
CA GLN A 50 3.27 9.44 2.42
C GLN A 50 2.32 10.66 2.46
N VAL A 51 1.03 10.46 2.76
CA VAL A 51 0.08 11.56 2.87
C VAL A 51 0.34 12.36 4.16
N GLU A 52 0.44 13.67 4.03
CA GLU A 52 0.56 14.59 5.15
C GLU A 52 -0.78 14.66 5.92
N LEU A 53 -0.89 13.89 7.00
CA LEU A 53 -2.10 13.79 7.80
C LEU A 53 -2.18 14.97 8.80
N LYS A 54 -3.07 15.93 8.50
CA LYS A 54 -3.39 17.09 9.36
C LYS A 54 -4.50 16.75 10.36
N ALA A 55 -4.56 17.48 11.47
CA ALA A 55 -5.58 17.30 12.51
C ALA A 55 -7.03 17.28 11.98
N LYS A 56 -7.33 18.13 10.98
CA LYS A 56 -8.65 18.17 10.32
C LYS A 56 -9.03 16.83 9.66
N PHE A 57 -8.07 16.11 9.08
CA PHE A 57 -8.33 14.85 8.40
C PHE A 57 -8.56 13.72 9.41
N ILE A 58 -7.87 13.76 10.56
CA ILE A 58 -8.12 12.83 11.67
C ILE A 58 -9.55 13.03 12.21
N ALA A 59 -10.00 14.29 12.34
CA ALA A 59 -11.37 14.58 12.74
C ALA A 59 -12.42 14.07 11.74
N ILE A 60 -12.14 14.14 10.44
CA ILE A 60 -13.00 13.58 9.39
C ILE A 60 -13.06 12.06 9.49
N LEU A 61 -11.92 11.40 9.67
CA LEU A 61 -11.85 9.95 9.83
C LEU A 61 -12.66 9.48 11.05
N GLY A 62 -12.62 10.25 12.14
CA GLY A 62 -13.37 9.97 13.36
C GLY A 62 -14.87 10.30 13.28
N HIS A 63 -15.37 10.93 12.21
CA HIS A 63 -16.78 11.29 12.10
C HIS A 63 -17.62 10.04 11.78
N PRO A 64 -18.48 9.55 12.70
CA PRO A 64 -19.29 8.37 12.43
C PRO A 64 -20.37 8.70 11.39
N VAL A 65 -20.35 7.97 10.28
CA VAL A 65 -21.44 8.00 9.30
C VAL A 65 -22.49 6.95 9.73
N PRO A 66 -23.75 7.34 10.01
CA PRO A 66 -24.79 6.39 10.36
C PRO A 66 -25.14 5.51 9.15
N ASN A 67 -25.49 4.25 9.42
CA ASN A 67 -25.85 3.25 8.41
C ASN A 67 -24.80 3.14 7.29
N ALA A 68 -23.52 3.12 7.66
CA ALA A 68 -22.42 3.02 6.72
C ALA A 68 -21.75 1.65 6.76
N CYS A 69 -21.30 1.21 5.59
CA CYS A 69 -20.37 0.11 5.41
C CYS A 69 -19.04 0.71 4.96
N TYR A 70 -17.99 0.46 5.72
CA TYR A 70 -16.65 0.92 5.38
C TYR A 70 -15.95 -0.11 4.52
N ILE A 71 -15.23 0.36 3.51
CA ILE A 71 -14.50 -0.51 2.60
C ILE A 71 -13.04 -0.06 2.60
N VAL A 72 -12.14 -1.00 2.86
CA VAL A 72 -10.73 -0.73 3.07
C VAL A 72 -9.89 -1.82 2.44
N ALA A 73 -8.85 -1.41 1.72
CA ALA A 73 -7.79 -2.34 1.37
C ALA A 73 -6.88 -2.57 2.59
N PRO A 74 -6.47 -3.82 2.89
CA PRO A 74 -5.62 -4.11 4.05
C PRO A 74 -4.31 -3.34 4.07
N GLU A 75 -3.73 -3.05 2.90
CA GLU A 75 -2.55 -2.21 2.78
C GLU A 75 -2.78 -0.76 3.25
N HIS A 76 -3.98 -0.21 3.03
CA HIS A 76 -4.35 1.13 3.48
C HIS A 76 -4.50 1.19 4.99
N ARG A 77 -5.14 0.17 5.58
CA ARG A 77 -5.24 0.04 7.04
C ARG A 77 -3.87 -0.06 7.68
N LEU A 78 -3.06 -1.00 7.20
CA LEU A 78 -1.72 -1.24 7.74
C LEU A 78 -0.87 0.04 7.60
N SER A 79 -0.97 0.74 6.47
CA SER A 79 -0.31 2.04 6.27
C SER A 79 -0.70 3.09 7.32
N LEU A 80 -1.96 3.13 7.75
CA LEU A 80 -2.44 4.06 8.79
C LEU A 80 -1.89 3.68 10.18
N GLU A 81 -1.86 2.40 10.50
CA GLU A 81 -1.26 1.88 11.73
C GLU A 81 0.25 2.17 11.79
N MET A 82 0.97 2.01 10.67
CA MET A 82 2.39 2.34 10.60
C MET A 82 2.65 3.84 10.64
N LYS A 83 1.74 4.67 10.12
CA LYS A 83 1.83 6.13 10.28
C LYS A 83 1.79 6.53 11.76
N PHE A 84 0.95 5.87 12.54
CA PHE A 84 0.94 6.06 13.99
C PHE A 84 2.27 5.69 14.63
N GLN A 85 2.87 4.55 14.26
CA GLN A 85 4.17 4.14 14.79
C GLN A 85 5.27 5.17 14.43
N GLU A 86 5.32 5.62 13.17
CA GLU A 86 6.24 6.67 12.71
C GLU A 86 6.13 7.94 13.57
N TRP A 87 4.90 8.41 13.78
CA TRP A 87 4.64 9.58 14.61
C TRP A 87 4.95 9.38 16.09
N ALA A 88 4.77 8.17 16.60
CA ALA A 88 5.15 7.83 17.97
C ALA A 88 6.68 7.89 18.15
N TYR A 89 7.46 7.45 17.14
CA TYR A 89 8.92 7.57 17.15
C TYR A 89 9.39 9.02 17.02
N GLU A 90 8.75 9.81 16.16
CA GLU A 90 9.06 11.23 15.96
C GLU A 90 8.55 12.16 17.08
N ASN A 91 7.83 11.61 18.07
CA ASN A 91 7.14 12.37 19.14
C ASN A 91 6.19 13.45 18.60
N ASN A 92 5.44 13.14 17.54
CA ASN A 92 4.50 14.06 16.94
C ASN A 92 3.28 14.29 17.88
N PRO A 93 2.85 15.55 18.12
CA PRO A 93 1.70 15.86 18.99
C PRO A 93 0.37 15.28 18.52
N LEU A 94 0.23 14.89 17.25
CA LEU A 94 -0.99 14.28 16.69
C LEU A 94 -1.05 12.76 16.88
N ALA A 95 0.06 12.11 17.28
CA ALA A 95 0.11 10.68 17.56
C ALA A 95 -0.98 10.19 18.54
N PRO A 96 -1.22 10.83 19.71
CA PRO A 96 -2.25 10.38 20.64
C PRO A 96 -3.67 10.50 20.05
N THR A 97 -3.95 11.53 19.25
CA THR A 97 -5.26 11.68 18.60
C THR A 97 -5.51 10.57 17.59
N LEU A 98 -4.49 10.19 16.81
CA LEU A 98 -4.58 9.08 15.88
C LEU A 98 -4.72 7.72 16.61
N GLN A 99 -4.02 7.55 17.74
CA GLN A 99 -4.15 6.37 18.59
C GLN A 99 -5.56 6.24 19.15
N GLN A 100 -6.12 7.33 19.66
CA GLN A 100 -7.51 7.35 20.16
C GLN A 100 -8.48 6.96 19.06
N TYR A 101 -8.30 7.49 17.85
CA TYR A 101 -9.10 7.06 16.70
C TYR A 101 -8.99 5.55 16.47
N LEU A 102 -7.76 5.00 16.37
CA LEU A 102 -7.51 3.58 16.13
C LEU A 102 -8.13 2.67 17.20
N VAL A 103 -8.09 3.07 18.47
CA VAL A 103 -8.64 2.30 19.60
C VAL A 103 -10.16 2.45 19.74
N ALA A 104 -10.72 3.63 19.44
CA ALA A 104 -12.15 3.90 19.56
C ALA A 104 -13.00 3.20 18.48
N GLN A 105 -12.35 2.65 17.45
CA GLN A 105 -13.02 1.96 16.35
C GLN A 105 -13.74 0.68 16.79
N ARG A 106 -15.06 0.76 17.00
CA ARG A 106 -15.94 -0.42 17.05
C ARG A 106 -16.40 -0.82 15.65
N PHE A 107 -15.45 -1.24 14.81
CA PHE A 107 -15.80 -1.85 13.53
C PHE A 107 -15.92 -3.37 13.68
N VAL A 108 -16.90 -3.94 12.98
CA VAL A 108 -16.94 -5.39 12.75
C VAL A 108 -16.20 -5.65 11.45
N ASP A 109 -14.98 -6.18 11.57
CA ASP A 109 -14.13 -6.48 10.42
C ASP A 109 -14.59 -7.75 9.72
N ILE A 110 -14.95 -7.61 8.44
CA ILE A 110 -15.31 -8.70 7.54
C ILE A 110 -14.18 -8.83 6.53
N PHE A 111 -13.52 -9.97 6.51
CA PHE A 111 -12.42 -10.24 5.59
C PHE A 111 -12.91 -11.07 4.41
N ASP A 112 -12.66 -10.56 3.20
CA ASP A 112 -12.76 -11.33 1.98
C ASP A 112 -11.37 -11.85 1.59
N GLU A 113 -11.30 -13.06 1.03
CA GLU A 113 -10.04 -13.71 0.61
C GLU A 113 -8.94 -13.67 1.70
N CYS A 114 -9.29 -14.11 2.91
CA CYS A 114 -8.44 -13.99 4.10
C CYS A 114 -7.11 -14.76 3.99
N ASP A 115 -7.04 -15.82 3.19
CA ASP A 115 -5.83 -16.56 2.86
C ASP A 115 -4.88 -15.72 2.00
N ALA A 116 -5.41 -14.99 1.02
CA ALA A 116 -4.65 -14.03 0.23
C ALA A 116 -4.12 -12.90 1.11
N LEU A 117 -4.87 -12.41 2.10
CA LEU A 117 -4.42 -11.35 3.02
C LEU A 117 -3.23 -11.75 3.90
N LEU A 118 -3.15 -13.03 4.26
CA LEU A 118 -2.03 -13.55 5.06
C LEU A 118 -0.78 -13.82 4.20
N HIS A 119 -0.88 -13.68 2.88
CA HIS A 119 0.25 -13.85 1.99
C HIS A 119 1.28 -12.73 2.19
N HIS A 120 2.57 -13.10 2.23
CA HIS A 120 3.69 -12.17 2.45
C HIS A 120 3.74 -10.97 1.48
N ARG A 121 3.06 -11.06 0.33
CA ARG A 121 2.96 -10.00 -0.66
C ARG A 121 2.24 -8.75 -0.12
N TYR A 122 1.29 -8.94 0.79
CA TYR A 122 0.52 -7.86 1.41
C TYR A 122 1.05 -7.48 2.80
N GLN A 123 2.13 -8.13 3.26
CA GLN A 123 2.87 -7.69 4.43
C GLN A 123 3.73 -6.50 4.04
N LEU A 124 3.33 -5.32 4.54
CA LEU A 124 4.09 -4.11 4.30
C LEU A 124 5.30 -4.05 5.25
N VAL A 125 6.50 -4.04 4.67
CA VAL A 125 7.75 -3.78 5.40
C VAL A 125 8.17 -2.35 5.15
N TYR A 126 8.32 -1.58 6.22
CA TYR A 126 8.74 -0.19 6.14
C TYR A 126 9.98 0.05 6.98
N ALA A 127 10.93 0.79 6.39
CA ALA A 127 12.03 1.37 7.15
C ALA A 127 11.50 2.48 8.06
N MET A 128 11.99 2.47 9.29
CA MET A 128 11.71 3.46 10.33
C MET A 128 13.04 3.92 10.92
N GLY A 129 13.20 5.23 11.13
CA GLY A 129 14.41 5.84 11.67
C GLY A 129 14.99 6.92 10.76
N SER A 130 16.06 7.55 11.22
CA SER A 130 16.80 8.50 10.41
C SER A 130 17.57 7.77 9.31
N PRO A 131 17.53 8.27 8.05
CA PRO A 131 18.34 7.69 6.98
C PRO A 131 19.81 7.80 7.37
N THR A 132 20.46 6.66 7.54
CA THR A 132 21.91 6.59 7.74
C THR A 132 22.59 6.59 6.39
N ALA A 133 23.64 7.40 6.25
CA ALA A 133 24.47 7.32 5.07
C ALA A 133 25.06 5.92 4.97
N LEU A 134 24.82 5.24 3.85
CA LEU A 134 25.43 3.95 3.58
C LEU A 134 26.94 4.15 3.41
N ASP A 135 27.74 3.28 4.03
CA ASP A 135 29.19 3.35 3.93
C ASP A 135 29.63 3.36 2.46
N ASN A 136 30.44 4.36 2.12
CA ASN A 136 31.00 4.57 0.78
C ASN A 136 29.95 4.61 -0.33
N CYS A 137 28.72 5.07 -0.05
CA CYS A 137 27.64 5.14 -1.04
C CYS A 137 28.07 5.88 -2.31
N GLU A 138 28.72 7.04 -2.16
CA GLU A 138 29.21 7.86 -3.27
C GLU A 138 30.23 7.09 -4.13
N ILE A 139 31.19 6.41 -3.51
CA ILE A 139 32.20 5.63 -4.22
C ILE A 139 31.56 4.46 -4.95
N ARG A 140 30.63 3.74 -4.32
CA ARG A 140 29.93 2.62 -4.97
C ARG A 140 29.06 3.11 -6.13
N ALA A 141 28.34 4.21 -5.95
CA ALA A 141 27.50 4.80 -6.99
C ALA A 141 28.36 5.30 -8.16
N ALA A 142 29.45 6.01 -7.89
CA ALA A 142 30.39 6.48 -8.91
C ALA A 142 31.06 5.31 -9.64
N THR A 143 31.47 4.27 -8.92
CA THR A 143 32.07 3.06 -9.53
C THR A 143 31.06 2.35 -10.43
N ALA A 144 29.81 2.20 -9.99
CA ALA A 144 28.75 1.62 -10.80
C ALA A 144 28.44 2.47 -12.04
N GLN A 145 28.37 3.80 -11.89
CA GLN A 145 28.14 4.73 -13.00
C GLN A 145 29.29 4.69 -14.01
N VAL A 146 30.54 4.70 -13.56
CA VAL A 146 31.73 4.60 -14.42
C VAL A 146 31.76 3.25 -15.12
N LEU A 147 31.46 2.16 -14.42
CA LEU A 147 31.39 0.83 -15.03
C LEU A 147 30.31 0.77 -16.11
N LEU A 148 29.09 1.26 -15.83
CA LEU A 148 28.00 1.33 -16.81
C LEU A 148 28.34 2.24 -17.98
N ALA A 149 28.98 3.38 -17.74
CA ALA A 149 29.44 4.29 -18.78
C ALA A 149 30.50 3.63 -19.67
N LEU A 150 31.46 2.91 -19.09
CA LEU A 150 32.45 2.14 -19.83
C LEU A 150 31.80 1.04 -20.67
N LEU A 151 30.82 0.31 -20.12
CA LEU A 151 30.06 -0.69 -20.88
C LEU A 151 29.35 -0.06 -22.08
N ASN A 152 28.71 1.11 -21.89
CA ASN A 152 28.00 1.82 -22.96
C ASN A 152 28.92 2.45 -24.01
N SER A 153 30.12 2.89 -23.62
CA SER A 153 31.11 3.49 -24.54
C SER A 153 32.09 2.47 -25.11
N CYS A 154 31.95 1.19 -24.79
CA CYS A 154 32.88 0.18 -25.24
C CYS A 154 32.74 -0.09 -26.74
N LEU A 155 33.78 0.25 -27.48
CA LEU A 155 33.93 -0.15 -28.88
C LEU A 155 34.10 -1.69 -28.95
N PRO A 156 33.48 -2.38 -29.93
CA PRO A 156 33.54 -3.85 -30.07
C PRO A 156 34.96 -4.44 -30.15
N ARG A 157 35.96 -3.61 -30.49
CA ARG A 157 37.36 -4.01 -30.65
C ARG A 157 38.21 -3.87 -29.38
N SER A 158 37.70 -3.23 -28.33
CA SER A 158 38.42 -3.11 -27.05
C SER A 158 38.57 -4.49 -26.37
N ALA A 159 39.56 -4.65 -25.49
CA ALA A 159 39.75 -5.90 -24.75
C ALA A 159 38.52 -6.25 -23.89
N LEU A 160 37.88 -5.22 -23.29
CA LEU A 160 36.65 -5.36 -22.53
C LEU A 160 35.45 -5.72 -23.43
N GLY A 161 35.33 -5.10 -24.61
CA GLY A 161 34.28 -5.42 -25.58
C GLY A 161 34.39 -6.86 -26.10
N ARG A 162 35.61 -7.34 -26.36
CA ARG A 162 35.85 -8.75 -26.71
C ARG A 162 35.47 -9.69 -25.56
N TRP A 163 35.87 -9.36 -24.34
CA TRP A 163 35.51 -10.14 -23.15
C TRP A 163 33.99 -10.20 -22.93
N LEU A 164 33.29 -9.07 -23.07
CA LEU A 164 31.82 -9.01 -23.00
C LEU A 164 31.15 -9.76 -24.15
N SER A 165 31.70 -9.76 -25.36
CA SER A 165 31.15 -10.56 -26.47
C SER A 165 31.33 -12.07 -26.27
N LEU A 166 32.34 -12.47 -25.50
CA LEU A 166 32.65 -13.88 -25.22
C LEU A 166 31.90 -14.42 -23.98
N HIS A 167 31.55 -13.55 -23.02
CA HIS A 167 30.97 -13.95 -21.73
C HIS A 167 29.66 -13.24 -21.37
N GLY A 168 29.23 -12.25 -22.15
CA GLY A 168 27.94 -11.63 -22.01
C GLY A 168 26.84 -12.63 -22.36
N LEU A 169 25.77 -12.62 -21.55
CA LEU A 169 24.54 -13.38 -21.83
C LEU A 169 24.07 -13.00 -23.23
N SER A 170 24.15 -13.95 -24.16
CA SER A 170 23.71 -13.80 -25.54
C SER A 170 22.26 -13.30 -25.53
N ASP A 171 22.05 -12.03 -25.88
CA ASP A 171 20.73 -11.52 -26.23
C ASP A 171 20.39 -12.05 -27.64
N THR A 172 20.34 -13.37 -27.79
CA THR A 172 19.71 -14.01 -28.93
C THR A 172 18.21 -14.06 -28.67
N LYS A 173 17.58 -12.88 -28.58
CA LYS A 173 16.22 -12.77 -29.10
C LYS A 173 16.34 -12.82 -30.61
N GLN A 174 16.19 -14.02 -31.17
CA GLN A 174 15.81 -14.17 -32.56
C GLN A 174 14.50 -13.41 -32.74
N CYS A 175 14.57 -12.18 -33.25
CA CYS A 175 13.45 -11.58 -33.96
C CYS A 175 13.25 -12.40 -35.24
N GLY A 176 12.52 -13.50 -35.12
CA GLY A 176 11.94 -14.22 -36.24
C GLY A 176 10.78 -13.39 -36.80
N GLY A 177 11.10 -12.55 -37.78
CA GLY A 177 10.13 -11.92 -38.66
C GLY A 177 10.38 -12.37 -40.09
N ALA A 178 9.63 -13.39 -40.51
CA ALA A 178 9.10 -13.62 -41.87
C ALA A 178 8.18 -14.84 -41.81
#